data_AF-A0A534TV04-F1
#
_entry.id   AF-A0A534TV04-F1
#
_cell.length_a   1.000
_cell.length_b   1.000
_cell.length_c   1.000
_cell.angle_alpha   90.00
_cell.angle_beta   90.00
_cell.angle_gamma   90.00
#
_symmetry.space_group_name_H-M   'P 1'
#
loop_
_entity.id
_entity.type
_entity.pdbx_description
1 polymer ?
#
loop_
_entity_poly.entity_id
_entity_poly.type
_entity_poly.pdbx_seq_one_letter_code
_entity_poly.pdbx_strand_id
1 'polypeptide(L)'
;MARRGLGDELDDALEALMADPKGPLPGVSPRLAELLRIAGDLRGLPRAEFRAELKAALVSGAEGERSAATVSVGGRPLATLDDIRARLEEMAHEPKMVAHDVRAALRDLPEKTIRFLASLNRCTLGVSRFSGDSHWERHPAGDEMLHILEGEAEVVTLTEAGPVRSTVSAGSVFVCRRGLWHRVLPRSPVSM
;
A
#
# COMPACT_ATOMS: atom_id res chain seq x y z
N MET A 1 -52.13 -21.89 -1.25
CA MET A 1 -51.35 -20.97 -0.40
C MET A 1 -49.95 -20.90 -1.00
N ALA A 2 -49.52 -19.73 -1.46
CA ALA A 2 -48.23 -19.58 -2.14
C ALA A 2 -47.09 -19.97 -1.18
N ARG A 3 -46.13 -20.78 -1.65
CA ARG A 3 -44.89 -21.04 -0.92
C ARG A 3 -44.17 -19.70 -0.77
N ARG A 4 -44.12 -19.16 0.45
CA ARG A 4 -43.31 -17.97 0.78
C ARG A 4 -41.87 -18.21 0.30
N GLY A 5 -41.31 -17.22 -0.38
CA GLY A 5 -39.98 -17.31 -0.97
C GLY A 5 -38.89 -17.07 0.08
N LEU A 6 -37.67 -17.53 -0.21
CA LEU A 6 -36.48 -17.23 0.58
C LEU A 6 -36.21 -15.72 0.73
N GLY A 7 -36.73 -14.89 -0.19
CA GLY A 7 -36.64 -13.43 -0.11
C GLY A 7 -37.51 -12.84 1.00
N ASP A 8 -38.76 -13.29 1.12
CA ASP A 8 -39.67 -12.82 2.18
C ASP A 8 -39.15 -13.21 3.57
N GLU A 9 -38.51 -14.38 3.69
CA GLU A 9 -37.86 -14.84 4.93
C GLU A 9 -36.63 -13.99 5.30
N LEU A 10 -35.90 -13.46 4.31
CA LEU A 10 -34.78 -12.56 4.53
C LEU A 10 -35.25 -11.19 5.00
N ASP A 11 -36.28 -10.63 4.36
CA ASP A 11 -36.80 -9.30 4.68
C ASP A 11 -37.40 -9.27 6.09
N ASP A 12 -38.23 -10.26 6.46
CA ASP A 12 -38.78 -10.40 7.81
C ASP A 12 -37.65 -10.52 8.87
N ALA A 13 -36.57 -11.24 8.55
CA ALA A 13 -35.44 -11.41 9.46
C ALA A 13 -34.58 -10.13 9.59
N LEU A 14 -34.40 -9.38 8.50
CA LEU A 14 -33.70 -8.10 8.53
C LEU A 14 -34.50 -7.04 9.27
N GLU A 15 -35.83 -6.99 9.11
CA GLU A 15 -36.69 -6.09 9.88
C GLU A 15 -36.62 -6.38 11.38
N ALA A 16 -36.70 -7.65 11.77
CA ALA A 16 -36.53 -8.05 13.17
C ALA A 16 -35.13 -7.68 13.71
N LEU A 17 -34.09 -7.88 12.89
CA LEU A 17 -32.71 -7.50 13.22
C LEU A 17 -32.56 -5.97 13.36
N MET A 18 -33.28 -5.16 12.59
CA MET A 18 -33.25 -3.70 12.72
C MET A 18 -34.05 -3.20 13.93
N ALA A 19 -35.17 -3.87 14.25
CA ALA A 19 -36.07 -3.48 15.34
C ALA A 19 -35.48 -3.74 16.74
N ASP A 20 -34.72 -4.82 16.93
CA ASP A 20 -33.99 -5.11 18.16
C ASP A 20 -32.49 -5.35 17.90
N PRO A 21 -31.68 -4.26 17.92
CA PRO A 21 -30.24 -4.34 17.68
C PRO A 21 -29.43 -5.09 18.74
N LYS A 22 -30.02 -5.48 19.89
CA LYS A 22 -29.35 -6.22 20.96
C LYS A 22 -29.96 -7.59 21.23
N GLY A 23 -31.07 -7.92 20.56
CA GLY A 23 -31.74 -9.20 20.61
C GLY A 23 -30.98 -10.32 19.90
N PRO A 24 -31.33 -11.59 20.18
CA PRO A 24 -30.78 -12.75 19.50
C PRO A 24 -31.14 -12.76 18.01
N LEU A 25 -30.31 -13.40 17.18
CA LEU A 25 -30.57 -13.53 15.74
C LEU A 25 -31.88 -14.32 15.49
N PRO A 26 -32.73 -13.89 14.54
CA PRO A 26 -33.93 -14.62 14.16
C PRO A 26 -33.62 -16.03 13.66
N GLY A 27 -34.46 -17.00 14.04
CA GLY A 27 -34.33 -18.38 13.55
C GLY A 27 -34.75 -18.50 12.09
N VAL A 28 -33.79 -18.76 11.21
CA VAL A 28 -33.97 -18.87 9.74
C VAL A 28 -33.30 -20.13 9.21
N SER A 29 -33.55 -20.46 7.94
CA SER A 29 -32.90 -21.61 7.30
C SER A 29 -31.34 -21.52 7.37
N PRO A 30 -30.61 -22.66 7.36
CA PRO A 30 -29.17 -22.68 7.62
C PRO A 30 -28.34 -21.77 6.70
N ARG A 31 -28.76 -21.60 5.45
CA ARG A 31 -28.11 -20.72 4.48
C ARG A 31 -28.29 -19.24 4.83
N LEU A 32 -29.45 -18.85 5.37
CA LEU A 32 -29.72 -17.48 5.82
C LEU A 32 -29.07 -17.19 7.18
N ALA A 33 -28.93 -18.19 8.05
CA ALA A 33 -28.35 -18.02 9.38
C ALA A 33 -26.92 -17.46 9.34
N GLU A 34 -26.09 -17.94 8.41
CA GLU A 34 -24.72 -17.42 8.23
C GLU A 34 -24.69 -15.98 7.74
N LEU A 35 -25.61 -15.59 6.85
CA LEU A 35 -25.70 -14.22 6.35
C LEU A 35 -26.16 -13.26 7.45
N LEU A 36 -27.11 -13.66 8.29
CA LEU A 36 -27.57 -12.87 9.44
C LEU A 36 -26.49 -12.78 10.54
N ARG A 37 -25.66 -13.82 10.72
CA ARG A 37 -24.50 -13.76 11.62
C ARG A 37 -23.49 -12.71 11.17
N ILE A 38 -23.15 -12.70 9.88
CA ILE A 38 -22.26 -11.69 9.29
C ILE A 38 -22.85 -10.28 9.45
N ALA A 39 -24.16 -10.12 9.21
CA ALA A 39 -24.85 -8.83 9.42
C ALA A 39 -24.82 -8.39 10.88
N GLY A 40 -24.96 -9.32 11.84
CA GLY A 40 -24.78 -9.07 13.27
C GLY A 40 -23.36 -8.65 13.64
N ASP A 41 -22.33 -9.29 13.06
CA ASP A 41 -20.91 -8.97 13.30
C ASP A 41 -20.52 -7.57 12.77
N LEU A 42 -21.12 -7.17 11.64
CA LEU A 42 -20.92 -5.86 11.00
C LEU A 42 -21.68 -4.72 11.71
N ARG A 43 -22.74 -5.04 12.47
CA ARG A 43 -23.60 -4.08 13.21
C ARG A 43 -22.82 -3.18 14.17
N GLY A 44 -21.68 -3.66 14.68
CA GLY A 44 -20.92 -3.01 15.76
C GLY A 44 -19.79 -2.10 15.30
N LEU A 45 -19.62 -1.79 14.02
CA LEU A 45 -18.52 -0.93 13.56
C LEU A 45 -18.89 0.58 13.56
N PRO A 46 -18.01 1.46 14.05
CA PRO A 46 -16.83 1.16 14.88
C PRO A 46 -17.22 0.90 16.35
N ARG A 47 -16.69 -0.19 16.92
CA ARG A 47 -16.97 -0.65 18.30
C ARG A 47 -16.54 0.42 19.32
N ALA A 48 -17.14 0.43 20.51
CA ALA A 48 -16.75 1.34 21.58
C ALA A 48 -15.26 1.16 21.95
N GLU A 49 -14.76 -0.07 21.91
CA GLU A 49 -13.33 -0.41 22.07
C GLU A 49 -12.48 0.20 20.96
N PHE A 50 -12.85 0.03 19.68
CA PHE A 50 -12.14 0.69 18.58
C PHE A 50 -12.14 2.22 18.71
N ARG A 51 -13.25 2.81 19.15
CA ARG A 51 -13.33 4.26 19.42
C ARG A 51 -12.44 4.67 20.59
N ALA A 52 -12.36 3.85 21.63
CA ALA A 52 -11.51 4.08 22.79
C ALA A 52 -10.03 3.91 22.43
N GLU A 53 -9.68 2.89 21.65
CA GLU A 53 -8.34 2.66 21.10
C GLU A 53 -7.91 3.79 20.17
N LEU A 54 -8.79 4.25 19.27
CA LEU A 54 -8.51 5.37 18.38
C LEU A 54 -8.36 6.69 19.17
N LYS A 55 -9.18 6.93 20.19
CA LYS A 55 -9.02 8.09 21.09
C LYS A 55 -7.74 8.01 21.91
N ALA A 56 -7.42 6.83 22.46
CA ALA A 56 -6.19 6.59 23.19
C ALA A 56 -4.98 6.82 22.28
N ALA A 57 -5.01 6.33 21.03
CA ALA A 57 -3.97 6.53 20.03
C ALA A 57 -3.77 8.01 19.65
N LEU A 58 -4.84 8.80 19.57
CA LEU A 58 -4.76 10.24 19.28
C LEU A 58 -4.24 11.06 20.48
N VAL A 59 -4.60 10.67 21.71
CA VAL A 59 -4.12 11.31 22.95
C VAL A 59 -2.67 10.91 23.24
N SER A 60 -2.31 9.64 23.05
CA SER A 60 -0.93 9.18 23.11
C SER A 60 -0.08 9.75 21.97
N GLY A 61 -0.68 10.09 20.83
CA GLY A 61 -0.02 10.85 19.76
C GLY A 61 0.33 12.28 20.17
N ALA A 62 -0.42 12.88 21.11
CA ALA A 62 -0.15 14.21 21.65
C ALA A 62 0.87 14.22 22.81
N GLU A 63 1.02 13.10 23.53
CA GLU A 63 2.04 12.93 24.59
C GLU A 63 3.32 12.23 24.07
N GLY A 64 3.22 11.48 22.97
CA GLY A 64 4.26 10.67 22.33
C GLY A 64 5.26 11.44 21.46
N GLU A 65 5.09 12.76 21.28
CA GLU A 65 6.16 13.62 20.72
C GLU A 65 7.45 13.61 21.58
N ARG A 66 7.42 13.03 22.79
CA ARG A 66 8.58 12.92 23.68
C ARG A 66 9.19 11.52 23.82
N SER A 67 8.73 10.51 23.09
CA SER A 67 9.44 9.23 23.02
C SER A 67 9.21 8.54 21.68
N ALA A 68 9.86 9.06 20.65
CA ALA A 68 9.85 8.45 19.33
C ALA A 68 10.67 7.14 19.38
N ALA A 69 10.02 6.01 19.11
CA ALA A 69 10.71 5.00 18.30
C ALA A 69 11.16 5.72 17.04
N THR A 70 12.47 5.87 16.84
CA THR A 70 13.05 6.60 15.72
C THR A 70 12.57 5.94 14.42
N VAL A 71 11.55 6.54 13.79
CA VAL A 71 11.08 6.10 12.48
C VAL A 71 12.19 6.41 11.48
N SER A 72 12.69 5.37 10.79
CA SER A 72 13.84 5.54 9.89
C SER A 72 13.41 6.25 8.61
N VAL A 73 14.23 7.19 8.15
CA VAL A 73 14.04 7.91 6.88
C VAL A 73 14.87 7.32 5.74
N GLY A 74 15.51 6.17 5.96
CA GLY A 74 16.43 5.53 5.02
C GLY A 74 17.85 6.12 5.05
N GLY A 75 18.64 5.80 4.03
CA GLY A 75 20.01 6.28 3.89
C GLY A 75 20.13 7.67 3.25
N ARG A 76 21.36 8.07 2.90
CA ARG A 76 21.62 9.27 2.10
C ARG A 76 21.05 9.17 0.67
N PRO A 77 20.80 10.28 -0.02
CA PRO A 77 20.56 10.27 -1.47
C PRO A 77 21.69 9.60 -2.24
N LEU A 78 21.34 8.80 -3.24
CA LEU A 78 22.25 8.06 -4.12
C LEU A 78 22.08 8.62 -5.54
N ALA A 79 23.17 9.10 -6.12
CA ALA A 79 23.18 9.67 -7.47
C ALA A 79 24.01 8.85 -8.46
N THR A 80 24.90 7.98 -7.96
CA THR A 80 25.84 7.20 -8.77
C THR A 80 25.79 5.71 -8.44
N LEU A 81 26.34 4.88 -9.33
CA LEU A 81 26.50 3.44 -9.09
C LEU A 81 27.43 3.16 -7.88
N ASP A 82 28.38 4.04 -7.60
CA ASP A 82 29.26 3.91 -6.44
C ASP A 82 28.50 4.18 -5.14
N ASP A 83 27.60 5.17 -5.13
CA ASP A 83 26.71 5.41 -4.01
C ASP A 83 25.83 4.19 -3.72
N ILE A 84 25.26 3.61 -4.78
CA ILE A 84 24.41 2.42 -4.69
C ILE A 84 25.19 1.24 -4.10
N ARG A 85 26.40 0.96 -4.60
CA ARG A 85 27.23 -0.14 -4.10
C ARG A 85 27.58 0.01 -2.64
N ALA A 86 28.09 1.18 -2.25
CA ALA A 86 28.42 1.47 -0.86
C ALA A 86 27.20 1.32 0.06
N ARG A 87 26.04 1.84 -0.36
CA ARG A 87 24.80 1.75 0.42
C ARG A 87 24.32 0.31 0.60
N LEU A 88 24.42 -0.53 -0.43
CA LEU A 88 24.03 -1.95 -0.32
C LEU A 88 24.90 -2.70 0.71
N GLU A 89 26.19 -2.39 0.79
CA GLU A 89 27.11 -2.96 1.78
C GLU A 89 26.75 -2.52 3.21
N GLU A 90 26.44 -1.24 3.41
CA GLU A 90 25.96 -0.71 4.71
C GLU A 90 24.66 -1.41 5.13
N MET A 91 23.66 -1.47 4.24
CA MET A 91 22.35 -2.06 4.50
C MET A 91 22.41 -3.53 4.87
N ALA A 92 23.41 -4.27 4.41
CA ALA A 92 23.57 -5.68 4.76
C ALA A 92 23.66 -5.90 6.27
N HIS A 93 24.18 -4.92 7.02
CA HIS A 93 24.43 -4.97 8.45
C HIS A 93 23.38 -4.25 9.30
N GLU A 94 22.38 -3.62 8.67
CA GLU A 94 21.33 -2.88 9.35
C GLU A 94 20.20 -3.79 9.89
N PRO A 95 19.53 -3.37 10.98
CA PRO A 95 18.36 -4.08 11.49
C PRO A 95 17.28 -4.18 10.41
N LYS A 96 16.73 -5.39 10.24
CA LYS A 96 15.65 -5.67 9.28
C LYS A 96 14.29 -5.42 9.93
N MET A 97 13.28 -5.22 9.09
CA MET A 97 11.87 -5.08 9.52
C MET A 97 11.64 -3.94 10.51
N VAL A 98 12.23 -2.77 10.23
CA VAL A 98 11.96 -1.53 10.98
C VAL A 98 10.92 -0.67 10.26
N ALA A 99 10.22 0.18 11.02
CA ALA A 99 9.27 1.12 10.44
C ALA A 99 9.99 2.27 9.73
N HIS A 100 9.50 2.63 8.53
CA HIS A 100 10.04 3.73 7.73
C HIS A 100 8.97 4.79 7.44
N ASP A 101 9.35 6.06 7.52
CA ASP A 101 8.50 7.18 7.11
C ASP A 101 8.87 7.55 5.67
N VAL A 102 8.09 7.03 4.72
CA VAL A 102 8.26 7.25 3.29
C VAL A 102 8.12 8.73 2.92
N ARG A 103 7.21 9.46 3.57
CA ARG A 103 6.99 10.88 3.29
C ARG A 103 8.18 11.71 3.77
N ALA A 104 8.72 11.41 4.95
CA ALA A 104 9.94 12.05 5.44
C ALA A 104 11.14 11.71 4.56
N ALA A 105 11.26 10.46 4.09
CA ALA A 105 12.34 10.02 3.20
C ALA A 105 12.35 10.74 1.84
N LEU A 106 11.18 11.18 1.34
CA LEU A 106 11.04 11.92 0.09
C LEU A 106 11.25 13.44 0.24
N ARG A 107 11.07 13.99 1.44
CA ARG A 107 10.96 15.45 1.68
C ARG A 107 12.18 16.24 1.21
N ASP A 108 13.36 15.70 1.43
CA ASP A 108 14.66 16.32 1.16
C ASP A 108 15.43 15.61 0.04
N LEU A 109 14.77 14.73 -0.70
CA LEU A 109 15.42 13.95 -1.74
C LEU A 109 15.63 14.81 -3.00
N PRO A 110 16.87 15.03 -3.45
CA PRO A 110 17.13 15.76 -4.69
C PRO A 110 16.51 15.05 -5.90
N GLU A 111 16.13 15.82 -6.91
CA GLU A 111 15.52 15.27 -8.12
C GLU A 111 16.45 14.26 -8.81
N LYS A 112 15.87 13.17 -9.34
CA LYS A 112 16.59 12.09 -10.04
C LYS A 112 17.65 11.38 -9.19
N THR A 113 17.51 11.44 -7.87
CA THR A 113 18.27 10.57 -6.95
C THR A 113 17.35 9.51 -6.36
N ILE A 114 17.94 8.45 -5.84
CA ILE A 114 17.21 7.39 -5.14
C ILE A 114 17.69 7.31 -3.69
N ARG A 115 16.79 7.01 -2.77
CA ARG A 115 17.12 6.70 -1.38
C ARG A 115 16.69 5.29 -1.07
N PHE A 116 17.62 4.44 -0.65
CA PHE A 116 17.27 3.11 -0.18
C PHE A 116 16.80 3.15 1.27
N LEU A 117 15.62 2.56 1.50
CA LEU A 117 14.97 2.48 2.79
C LEU A 117 15.36 1.19 3.51
N ALA A 118 15.23 0.05 2.82
CA ALA A 118 15.41 -1.27 3.42
C ALA A 118 15.78 -2.32 2.38
N SER A 119 16.31 -3.44 2.86
CA SER A 119 16.39 -4.67 2.08
C SER A 119 15.33 -5.64 2.58
N LEU A 120 14.58 -6.27 1.66
CA LEU A 120 13.67 -7.36 1.97
C LEU A 120 14.11 -8.59 1.16
N ASN A 121 14.67 -9.59 1.84
CA ASN A 121 15.29 -10.75 1.20
C ASN A 121 16.36 -10.31 0.18
N ARG A 122 16.17 -10.64 -1.10
CA ARG A 122 17.08 -10.28 -2.20
C ARG A 122 16.65 -9.01 -2.95
N CYS A 123 15.72 -8.25 -2.39
CA CYS A 123 15.20 -7.02 -2.99
C CYS A 123 15.63 -5.81 -2.17
N THR A 124 15.84 -4.70 -2.87
CA THR A 124 16.05 -3.39 -2.27
C THR A 124 14.80 -2.57 -2.45
N LEU A 125 14.33 -1.95 -1.37
CA LEU A 125 13.25 -0.98 -1.39
C LEU A 125 13.87 0.41 -1.36
N GLY A 126 13.53 1.24 -2.35
CA GLY A 126 13.96 2.62 -2.43
C GLY A 126 12.84 3.54 -2.85
N VAL A 127 13.07 4.84 -2.66
CA VAL A 127 12.16 5.91 -3.08
C VAL A 127 12.89 6.92 -3.94
N SER A 128 12.19 7.50 -4.91
CA SER A 128 12.71 8.53 -5.81
C SER A 128 11.63 9.56 -6.14
N ARG A 129 12.07 10.76 -6.51
CA ARG A 129 11.20 11.83 -7.03
C ARG A 129 11.85 12.47 -8.26
N PHE A 130 11.06 12.62 -9.32
CA PHE A 130 11.54 13.24 -10.55
C PHE A 130 10.39 13.79 -11.40
N SER A 131 10.70 14.77 -12.24
CA SER A 131 9.75 15.41 -13.15
C SER A 131 10.15 15.32 -14.62
N GLY A 132 11.45 15.16 -14.91
CA GLY A 132 11.94 14.87 -16.25
C GLY A 132 12.10 13.38 -16.55
N ASP A 133 12.22 13.04 -17.83
CA ASP A 133 12.43 11.67 -18.31
C ASP A 133 13.54 10.93 -17.53
N SER A 134 13.24 9.67 -17.18
CA SER A 134 14.23 8.72 -16.68
C SER A 134 15.10 8.19 -17.82
N HIS A 135 16.24 7.61 -17.45
CA HIS A 135 17.05 6.85 -18.40
C HIS A 135 16.34 5.54 -18.76
N TRP A 136 16.78 4.94 -19.87
CA TRP A 136 16.46 3.55 -20.17
C TRP A 136 17.26 2.64 -19.27
N GLU A 137 16.58 1.67 -18.67
CA GLU A 137 17.16 0.73 -17.73
C GLU A 137 16.75 -0.70 -18.08
N ARG A 138 17.53 -1.67 -17.60
CA ARG A 138 17.29 -3.10 -17.82
C ARG A 138 17.85 -3.91 -16.65
N HIS A 139 17.01 -4.73 -16.04
CA HIS A 139 17.42 -5.62 -14.95
C HIS A 139 17.43 -7.07 -15.43
N PRO A 140 18.61 -7.67 -15.72
CA PRO A 140 18.68 -9.07 -16.15
C PRO A 140 18.46 -10.06 -14.99
N ALA A 141 18.71 -9.63 -13.75
CA ALA A 141 18.73 -10.50 -12.58
C ALA A 141 17.36 -10.67 -11.89
N GLY A 142 16.37 -9.85 -12.22
CA GLY A 142 15.08 -9.86 -11.55
C GLY A 142 14.09 -8.88 -12.17
N ASP A 143 12.84 -9.04 -11.77
CA ASP A 143 11.77 -8.09 -12.10
C ASP A 143 11.90 -6.86 -11.18
N GLU A 144 11.48 -5.70 -11.66
CA GLU A 144 11.37 -4.47 -10.86
C GLU A 144 9.90 -4.11 -10.67
N MET A 145 9.55 -3.67 -9.45
CA MET A 145 8.21 -3.21 -9.12
C MET A 145 8.24 -1.70 -8.88
N LEU A 146 7.50 -0.95 -9.68
CA LEU A 146 7.31 0.49 -9.54
C LEU A 146 5.97 0.74 -8.86
N HIS A 147 5.95 1.49 -7.77
CA HIS A 147 4.72 1.90 -7.09
C HIS A 147 4.63 3.42 -7.12
N ILE A 148 3.70 3.97 -7.90
CA ILE A 148 3.53 5.42 -7.95
C ILE A 148 2.80 5.88 -6.69
N LEU A 149 3.46 6.69 -5.86
CA LEU A 149 2.89 7.23 -4.63
C LEU A 149 2.17 8.56 -4.88
N GLU A 150 2.74 9.38 -5.77
CA GLU A 150 2.18 10.68 -6.17
C GLU A 150 2.41 10.89 -7.67
N GLY A 151 1.47 11.58 -8.32
CA GLY A 151 1.55 11.93 -9.73
C GLY A 151 1.07 10.83 -10.68
N GLU A 152 1.44 10.98 -11.95
CA GLU A 152 1.14 10.03 -13.02
C GLU A 152 2.35 9.94 -13.95
N ALA A 153 2.65 8.73 -14.41
CA ALA A 153 3.69 8.48 -15.39
C ALA A 153 3.23 7.51 -16.48
N GLU A 154 3.93 7.53 -17.60
CA GLU A 154 3.88 6.48 -18.59
C GLU A 154 5.13 5.61 -18.48
N VAL A 155 4.95 4.31 -18.27
CA VAL A 155 6.04 3.34 -18.35
C VAL A 155 6.11 2.81 -19.77
N VAL A 156 7.24 3.01 -20.42
CA VAL A 156 7.51 2.47 -21.75
C VAL A 156 8.36 1.22 -21.61
N THR A 157 7.86 0.08 -22.09
CA THR A 157 8.60 -1.19 -22.10
C THR A 157 8.86 -1.62 -23.53
N LEU A 158 10.11 -1.94 -23.85
CA LEU A 158 10.47 -2.46 -25.17
C LEU A 158 10.26 -3.97 -25.21
N THR A 159 9.30 -4.42 -26.01
CA THR A 159 9.00 -5.84 -26.27
C THR A 159 9.50 -6.26 -27.65
N GLU A 160 9.44 -7.56 -27.95
CA GLU A 160 9.75 -8.07 -29.31
C GLU A 160 8.82 -7.49 -30.38
N ALA A 161 7.57 -7.16 -30.03
CA ALA A 161 6.60 -6.53 -30.92
C ALA A 161 6.75 -5.00 -31.01
N GLY A 162 7.72 -4.43 -30.28
CA GLY A 162 7.96 -2.98 -30.20
C GLY A 162 7.61 -2.37 -28.83
N PRO A 163 7.67 -1.03 -28.74
CA PRO A 163 7.40 -0.31 -27.49
C PRO A 163 5.93 -0.40 -27.08
N VAL A 164 5.68 -0.81 -25.83
CA VAL A 164 4.37 -0.75 -25.18
C VAL A 164 4.38 0.37 -24.15
N ARG A 165 3.32 1.19 -24.13
CA ARG A 165 3.15 2.33 -23.22
C ARG A 165 2.02 2.04 -22.25
N SER A 166 2.30 2.12 -20.95
CA SER A 166 1.32 1.89 -19.89
C SER A 166 1.24 3.11 -18.99
N THR A 167 0.06 3.71 -18.83
CA THR A 167 -0.16 4.78 -17.87
C THR A 167 -0.31 4.19 -16.47
N VAL A 168 0.43 4.76 -15.50
CA VAL A 168 0.45 4.33 -14.10
C VAL A 168 0.25 5.57 -13.23
N SER A 169 -0.85 5.59 -12.48
CA SER A 169 -1.23 6.70 -11.61
C SER A 169 -0.94 6.39 -10.14
N ALA A 170 -0.97 7.42 -9.30
CA ALA A 170 -0.82 7.28 -7.85
C ALA A 170 -1.70 6.17 -7.25
N GLY A 171 -1.10 5.35 -6.38
CA GLY A 171 -1.70 4.15 -5.78
C GLY A 171 -1.60 2.89 -6.65
N SER A 172 -1.08 2.98 -7.87
CA SER A 172 -0.92 1.84 -8.78
C SER A 172 0.49 1.28 -8.76
N VAL A 173 0.58 -0.02 -9.03
CA VAL A 173 1.83 -0.75 -9.18
C VAL A 173 2.01 -1.19 -10.63
N PHE A 174 3.23 -1.09 -11.14
CA PHE A 174 3.64 -1.64 -12.43
C PHE A 174 4.84 -2.58 -12.24
N VAL A 175 4.84 -3.71 -12.94
CA VAL A 175 5.95 -4.69 -12.89
C VAL A 175 6.73 -4.65 -14.18
N CYS A 176 7.96 -4.14 -14.11
CA CYS A 176 8.93 -4.22 -15.18
C CYS A 176 9.54 -5.63 -15.20
N ARG A 177 9.15 -6.44 -16.20
CA ARG A 177 9.64 -7.82 -16.33
C ARG A 177 11.15 -7.84 -16.59
N ARG A 178 11.83 -8.78 -15.95
CA ARG A 178 13.27 -9.00 -16.09
C ARG A 178 13.69 -9.06 -17.56
N GLY A 179 14.85 -8.47 -17.84
CA GLY A 179 15.48 -8.54 -19.14
C GLY A 179 14.83 -7.71 -20.25
N LEU A 180 13.72 -7.01 -20.00
CA LEU A 180 13.20 -5.98 -20.90
C LEU A 180 13.83 -4.62 -20.59
N TRP A 181 13.96 -3.80 -21.61
CA TRP A 181 14.28 -2.39 -21.42
C TRP A 181 13.01 -1.63 -21.04
N HIS A 182 13.10 -0.77 -20.05
CA HIS A 182 12.02 0.13 -19.68
C HIS A 182 12.53 1.53 -19.32
N ARG A 183 11.62 2.50 -19.34
CA ARG A 183 11.83 3.84 -18.78
C ARG A 183 10.51 4.41 -18.27
N VAL A 184 10.59 5.35 -17.35
CA VAL A 184 9.46 6.06 -16.77
C VAL A 184 9.44 7.49 -17.30
N LEU A 185 8.31 7.88 -17.87
CA LEU A 185 8.07 9.21 -18.41
C LEU A 185 7.01 9.92 -17.56
N PRO A 186 7.40 10.82 -16.65
CA PRO A 186 6.45 11.57 -15.84
C PRO A 186 5.48 12.38 -16.72
N ARG A 187 4.17 12.27 -16.49
CA ARG A 187 3.15 13.17 -17.06
C ARG A 187 2.92 14.38 -16.15
N SER A 188 3.19 14.19 -14.87
CA SER A 188 3.37 15.21 -13.84
C SER A 188 4.59 14.82 -12.99
N PRO A 189 5.13 15.69 -12.11
CA PRO A 189 6.11 15.26 -11.12
C PRO A 189 5.63 14.01 -10.39
N VAL A 190 6.50 13.00 -10.30
CA VAL A 190 6.18 11.69 -9.71
C VAL A 190 7.04 11.41 -8.49
N SER A 191 6.44 10.74 -7.49
CA SER A 191 7.18 10.07 -6.42
C SER A 191 6.86 8.58 -6.48
N MET A 192 7.87 7.73 -6.36
CA MET A 192 7.75 6.28 -6.41
C MET A 192 8.68 5.60 -5.42
#